data_AF-A0A6N9NR67-F1
#
_entry.id   AF-A0A6N9NR67-F1
#
_cell.length_a   1.000
_cell.length_b   1.000
_cell.length_c   1.000
_cell.angle_alpha   90.00
_cell.angle_beta   90.00
_cell.angle_gamma   90.00
#
_symmetry.space_group_name_H-M   'P 1'
#
loop_
_entity.id
_entity.type
_entity.pdbx_description
1 polymer ?
#
loop_
_entity_poly.entity_id
_entity_poly.type
_entity_poly.pdbx_seq_one_letter_code
_entity_poly.pdbx_strand_id
1 'polypeptide(L)'
;MDKKKFIQLYWKNYIAIEKEFTKTLEYITLDSDNYETFSGAFIKLLLQIGSEIDLSAKLLCKQYNKHTKLEDINDYRFIIMGADKDFGNTKVDILQHCNITSFKPWESWNNNKNPVWWTAYNMIKHRRMEIGTIGGIKKDYYKFANLKNTLFALGGLYQLLIYIYFVLVDSTEEIKVPIAGSHLFILSGNRWDTVKFYQDIAFFVDTTSGHLFCETGVY
;
A
#
# COMPACT_ATOMS: atom_id res chain seq x y z
N MET A 1 -2.59 1.94 -18.99
CA MET A 1 -3.94 1.80 -18.39
C MET A 1 -4.55 3.19 -18.36
N ASP A 2 -5.87 3.36 -18.46
CA ASP A 2 -6.49 4.67 -18.25
C ASP A 2 -6.94 4.85 -16.77
N LYS A 3 -7.08 6.09 -16.31
CA LYS A 3 -7.48 6.45 -14.94
C LYS A 3 -8.77 5.75 -14.49
N LYS A 4 -9.77 5.68 -15.37
CA LYS A 4 -11.09 5.10 -15.05
C LYS A 4 -10.98 3.60 -14.75
N LYS A 5 -10.27 2.85 -15.59
CA LYS A 5 -10.04 1.41 -15.35
C LYS A 5 -9.20 1.16 -14.11
N PHE A 6 -8.21 2.01 -13.83
CA PHE A 6 -7.43 1.93 -12.60
C PHE A 6 -8.32 2.07 -11.35
N ILE A 7 -9.18 3.10 -11.33
CA ILE A 7 -10.12 3.32 -10.21
C ILE A 7 -11.05 2.11 -10.04
N GLN A 8 -11.62 1.61 -11.14
CA GLN A 8 -12.60 0.52 -11.10
C GLN A 8 -12.04 -0.83 -10.69
N LEU A 9 -10.80 -1.16 -11.07
CA LEU A 9 -10.24 -2.50 -10.89
C LEU A 9 -9.22 -2.58 -9.74
N TYR A 10 -8.32 -1.60 -9.64
CA TYR A 10 -7.22 -1.64 -8.67
C TYR A 10 -7.60 -0.92 -7.39
N TRP A 11 -8.07 0.32 -7.51
CA TRP A 11 -8.43 1.13 -6.35
C TRP A 11 -9.63 0.55 -5.60
N LYS A 12 -10.71 0.20 -6.30
CA LYS A 12 -11.88 -0.44 -5.68
C LYS A 12 -11.54 -1.74 -4.96
N ASN A 13 -10.63 -2.55 -5.53
CA ASN A 13 -10.17 -3.78 -4.90
C ASN A 13 -9.34 -3.49 -3.63
N TYR A 14 -8.46 -2.48 -3.67
CA TYR A 14 -7.74 -2.02 -2.48
C TYR A 14 -8.69 -1.62 -1.34
N ILE A 15 -9.71 -0.80 -1.63
CA ILE A 15 -10.71 -0.40 -0.62
C ILE A 15 -11.44 -1.62 -0.04
N ALA A 16 -11.72 -2.64 -0.85
CA ALA A 16 -12.32 -3.89 -0.35
C ALA A 16 -11.37 -4.65 0.59
N ILE A 17 -10.08 -4.74 0.26
CA ILE A 17 -9.05 -5.38 1.08
C ILE A 17 -8.84 -4.60 2.39
N GLU A 18 -8.76 -3.27 2.33
CA GLU A 18 -8.62 -2.39 3.50
C GLU A 18 -9.80 -2.57 4.46
N LYS A 19 -11.03 -2.63 3.95
CA LYS A 19 -12.22 -2.93 4.76
C LYS A 19 -12.13 -4.29 5.43
N GLU A 20 -11.62 -5.30 4.73
CA GLU A 20 -11.43 -6.63 5.31
C GLU A 20 -10.34 -6.63 6.41
N PHE A 21 -9.23 -5.92 6.21
CA PHE A 21 -8.22 -5.74 7.27
C PHE A 21 -8.82 -5.01 8.47
N THR A 22 -9.58 -3.94 8.25
CA THR A 22 -10.20 -3.14 9.32
C THR A 22 -11.15 -3.97 10.19
N LYS A 23 -11.89 -4.93 9.61
CA LYS A 23 -12.71 -5.87 10.38
C LYS A 23 -11.90 -6.73 11.35
N THR A 24 -10.63 -7.03 11.05
CA THR A 24 -9.78 -7.77 12.00
C THR A 24 -9.47 -6.95 13.26
N LEU A 25 -9.54 -5.62 13.15
CA LEU A 25 -9.25 -4.70 14.25
C LEU A 25 -10.36 -4.65 15.31
N GLU A 26 -11.55 -5.19 15.01
CA GLU A 26 -12.61 -5.41 15.99
C GLU A 26 -12.19 -6.41 17.09
N TYR A 27 -11.24 -7.29 16.79
CA TYR A 27 -10.77 -8.34 17.69
C TYR A 27 -9.30 -8.20 18.08
N ILE A 28 -8.50 -7.50 17.25
CA ILE A 28 -7.06 -7.34 17.43
C ILE A 28 -6.78 -5.84 17.37
N THR A 29 -6.63 -5.21 18.53
CA THR A 29 -6.31 -3.77 18.61
C THR A 29 -5.08 -3.46 17.76
N LEU A 30 -5.18 -2.38 16.97
CA LEU A 30 -4.06 -1.86 16.19
C LEU A 30 -3.02 -1.29 17.16
N ASP A 31 -2.14 -2.16 17.63
CA ASP A 31 -1.14 -1.86 18.65
C ASP A 31 0.16 -2.63 18.34
N SER A 32 1.30 -2.02 18.62
CA SER A 32 2.60 -2.67 18.45
C SER A 32 2.77 -3.94 19.30
N ASP A 33 2.11 -4.05 20.44
CA ASP A 33 2.09 -5.27 21.28
C ASP A 33 1.41 -6.45 20.56
N ASN A 34 0.48 -6.15 19.65
CA ASN A 34 -0.22 -7.15 18.85
C ASN A 34 0.50 -7.49 17.53
N TYR A 35 1.69 -6.95 17.27
CA TYR A 35 2.39 -7.17 16.00
C TYR A 35 2.60 -8.63 15.63
N GLU A 36 2.82 -9.48 16.62
CA GLU A 36 3.08 -10.90 16.39
C GLU A 36 1.81 -11.76 16.30
N THR A 37 0.64 -11.18 16.60
CA THR A 37 -0.65 -11.85 16.54
C THR A 37 -0.92 -12.34 15.12
N PHE A 38 -0.95 -13.66 14.96
CA PHE A 38 -1.18 -14.34 13.68
C PHE A 38 -2.57 -14.96 13.64
N SER A 39 -3.16 -15.07 12.46
CA SER A 39 -4.48 -15.66 12.30
C SER A 39 -4.72 -16.15 10.87
N GLY A 40 -5.76 -16.98 10.68
CA GLY A 40 -6.21 -17.37 9.35
C GLY A 40 -6.65 -16.16 8.50
N ALA A 41 -7.21 -15.13 9.13
CA ALA A 41 -7.58 -13.88 8.46
C ALA A 41 -6.35 -13.17 7.88
N PHE A 42 -5.26 -13.08 8.65
CA PHE A 42 -4.01 -12.50 8.17
C PHE A 42 -3.34 -13.35 7.09
N ILE A 43 -3.47 -14.69 7.12
CA ILE A 43 -2.98 -15.54 6.03
C ILE A 43 -3.70 -15.20 4.73
N LYS A 44 -5.03 -15.12 4.77
CA LYS A 44 -5.86 -14.75 3.61
C LYS A 44 -5.47 -13.36 3.09
N LEU A 45 -5.45 -12.36 3.98
CA LEU A 45 -5.13 -10.98 3.62
C LEU A 45 -3.72 -10.84 3.05
N LEU A 46 -2.69 -11.39 3.70
CA LEU A 46 -1.31 -11.24 3.25
C LEU A 46 -1.07 -11.89 1.88
N LEU A 47 -1.72 -13.02 1.58
CA LEU A 47 -1.66 -13.66 0.27
C LEU A 47 -2.36 -12.84 -0.83
N GLN A 48 -3.52 -12.27 -0.51
CA GLN A 48 -4.26 -11.40 -1.42
C GLN A 48 -3.45 -10.12 -1.70
N ILE A 49 -3.00 -9.43 -0.66
CA ILE A 49 -2.18 -8.22 -0.76
C ILE A 49 -0.90 -8.48 -1.54
N GLY A 50 -0.17 -9.56 -1.23
CA GLY A 50 1.08 -9.89 -1.95
C GLY A 50 0.87 -10.16 -3.44
N SER A 51 -0.28 -10.72 -3.82
CA SER A 51 -0.64 -10.94 -5.22
C SER A 51 -1.00 -9.63 -5.92
N GLU A 52 -1.76 -8.75 -5.26
CA GLU A 52 -2.11 -7.42 -5.77
C GLU A 52 -0.89 -6.51 -5.92
N ILE A 53 0.09 -6.63 -5.02
CA ILE A 53 1.37 -5.92 -5.11
C ILE A 53 2.13 -6.34 -6.37
N ASP A 54 2.18 -7.63 -6.69
CA ASP A 54 2.85 -8.12 -7.91
C ASP A 54 2.20 -7.52 -9.18
N LEU A 55 0.87 -7.50 -9.24
CA LEU A 55 0.12 -6.90 -10.35
C LEU A 55 0.32 -5.38 -10.44
N SER A 56 0.22 -4.69 -9.30
CA SER A 56 0.33 -3.23 -9.22
C SER A 56 1.74 -2.75 -9.55
N ALA A 57 2.77 -3.42 -9.03
CA ALA A 57 4.16 -3.10 -9.33
C ALA A 57 4.46 -3.29 -10.82
N LYS A 58 3.97 -4.38 -11.44
CA LYS A 58 4.06 -4.57 -12.90
C LYS A 58 3.38 -3.46 -13.68
N LEU A 59 2.19 -3.03 -13.23
CA LEU A 59 1.45 -1.94 -13.87
C LEU A 59 2.25 -0.62 -13.81
N LEU A 60 2.81 -0.28 -12.65
CA LEU A 60 3.63 0.91 -12.44
C LEU A 60 4.87 0.89 -13.33
N CYS A 61 5.61 -0.23 -13.32
CA CYS A 61 6.79 -0.41 -14.17
C CYS A 61 6.46 -0.19 -15.65
N LYS A 62 5.32 -0.72 -16.13
CA LYS A 62 4.86 -0.52 -17.51
C LYS A 62 4.43 0.91 -17.82
N GLN A 63 4.06 1.73 -16.82
CA GLN A 63 3.84 3.16 -17.04
C GLN A 63 5.17 3.90 -17.21
N TYR A 64 6.23 3.51 -16.49
CA TYR A 64 7.56 4.09 -16.66
C TYR A 64 8.28 3.64 -17.93
N ASN A 65 8.18 2.35 -18.25
CA ASN A 65 8.77 1.79 -19.45
C ASN A 65 7.93 0.63 -20.00
N LYS A 66 7.27 0.87 -21.14
CA LYS A 66 6.32 -0.06 -21.76
C LYS A 66 6.94 -1.39 -22.21
N HIS A 67 8.25 -1.42 -22.50
CA HIS A 67 8.92 -2.57 -23.11
C HIS A 67 9.75 -3.38 -22.12
N THR A 68 9.63 -3.12 -20.81
CA THR A 68 10.44 -3.84 -19.83
C THR A 68 9.95 -5.27 -19.62
N LYS A 69 10.90 -6.21 -19.64
CA LYS A 69 10.68 -7.59 -19.20
C LYS A 69 10.73 -7.61 -17.67
N LEU A 70 9.70 -8.18 -17.06
CA LEU A 70 9.46 -8.16 -15.62
C LEU A 70 9.24 -9.60 -15.15
N GLU A 71 10.17 -10.15 -14.38
CA GLU A 71 10.13 -11.53 -13.87
C GLU A 71 9.84 -11.56 -12.37
N ASP A 72 10.49 -10.69 -11.59
CA ASP A 72 10.38 -10.70 -10.13
C ASP A 72 10.40 -9.32 -9.48
N ILE A 73 10.33 -9.30 -8.13
CA ILE A 73 10.33 -8.07 -7.33
C ILE A 73 11.62 -7.25 -7.48
N ASN A 74 12.75 -7.86 -7.81
CA ASN A 74 14.02 -7.15 -7.99
C ASN A 74 13.98 -6.31 -9.27
N ASP A 75 13.34 -6.82 -10.33
CA ASP A 75 13.08 -6.04 -11.54
C ASP A 75 12.20 -4.83 -11.22
N TYR A 76 11.13 -5.04 -10.43
CA TYR A 76 10.24 -3.95 -10.05
C TYR A 76 10.99 -2.89 -9.24
N ARG A 77 11.80 -3.32 -8.27
CA ARG A 77 12.65 -2.44 -7.46
C ARG A 77 13.55 -1.61 -8.36
N PHE A 78 14.26 -2.23 -9.29
CA PHE A 78 15.21 -1.54 -10.16
C PHE A 78 14.52 -0.43 -10.98
N ILE A 79 13.37 -0.73 -11.58
CA ILE A 79 12.65 0.22 -12.44
C ILE A 79 12.01 1.35 -11.62
N ILE A 80 11.31 0.99 -10.53
CA ILE A 80 10.59 1.96 -9.71
C ILE A 80 11.58 2.89 -9.00
N MET A 81 12.65 2.36 -8.40
CA MET A 81 13.67 3.19 -7.74
C MET A 81 14.47 4.03 -8.75
N GLY A 82 14.59 3.58 -10.00
CA GLY A 82 15.20 4.34 -11.09
C GLY A 82 14.36 5.55 -11.52
N ALA A 83 13.02 5.40 -11.53
CA ALA A 83 12.08 6.46 -11.87
C ALA A 83 11.77 7.40 -10.69
N ASP A 84 11.57 6.84 -9.48
CA ASP A 84 11.29 7.56 -8.24
C ASP A 84 12.33 7.21 -7.17
N LYS A 85 13.40 8.00 -7.11
CA LYS A 85 14.51 7.77 -6.16
C LYS A 85 14.08 7.75 -4.70
N ASP A 86 13.02 8.48 -4.38
CA ASP A 86 12.48 8.58 -3.02
C ASP A 86 11.46 7.49 -2.68
N PHE A 87 11.15 6.56 -3.58
CA PHE A 87 10.12 5.54 -3.37
C PHE A 87 10.34 4.72 -2.09
N GLY A 88 11.58 4.30 -1.83
CA GLY A 88 11.94 3.58 -0.60
C GLY A 88 11.84 4.44 0.67
N ASN A 89 11.85 5.77 0.56
CA ASN A 89 11.86 6.70 1.68
C ASN A 89 10.48 7.26 2.04
N THR A 90 9.48 7.09 1.17
CA THR A 90 8.10 7.51 1.41
C THR A 90 7.51 6.85 2.64
N LYS A 91 6.93 7.68 3.51
CA LYS A 91 6.27 7.21 4.73
C LYS A 91 4.79 6.95 4.44
N VAL A 92 4.28 5.93 5.11
CA VAL A 92 2.87 5.64 5.27
C VAL A 92 2.51 5.98 6.71
N ASP A 93 1.59 6.91 6.88
CA ASP A 93 1.03 7.27 8.19
C ASP A 93 -0.29 6.55 8.42
N ILE A 94 -0.56 6.19 9.67
CA ILE A 94 -1.80 5.57 10.09
C ILE A 94 -2.74 6.67 10.57
N LEU A 95 -3.94 6.71 10.01
CA LEU A 95 -4.95 7.70 10.36
C LEU A 95 -5.64 7.43 11.71
N GLN A 96 -5.70 6.16 12.12
CA GLN A 96 -6.29 5.76 13.39
C GLN A 96 -5.35 6.11 14.55
N HIS A 97 -5.91 6.61 15.64
CA HIS A 97 -5.14 6.87 16.85
C HIS A 97 -4.68 5.55 17.48
N CYS A 98 -3.38 5.28 17.37
CA CYS A 98 -2.71 4.09 17.90
C CYS A 98 -1.27 4.41 18.30
N ASN A 99 -0.57 3.46 18.92
CA ASN A 99 0.84 3.61 19.31
C ASN A 99 1.83 3.27 18.18
N ILE A 100 1.34 2.94 16.99
CA ILE A 100 2.18 2.60 15.84
C ILE A 100 2.55 3.88 15.10
N THR A 101 3.85 4.14 14.99
CA THR A 101 4.38 5.30 14.25
C THR A 101 4.32 5.08 12.73
N SER A 102 4.46 6.18 11.98
CA SER A 102 4.71 6.15 10.53
C SER A 102 5.77 5.12 10.15
N PHE A 103 5.58 4.40 9.06
CA PHE A 103 6.53 3.38 8.59
C PHE A 103 6.78 3.51 7.08
N LYS A 104 7.86 2.89 6.60
CA LYS A 104 8.24 2.90 5.18
C LYS A 104 8.19 1.47 4.64
N PRO A 105 7.12 1.08 3.93
CA PRO A 105 6.92 -0.31 3.50
C PRO A 105 8.07 -0.86 2.64
N TRP A 106 8.74 0.03 1.91
CA TRP A 106 9.74 -0.27 0.88
C TRP A 106 11.16 0.17 1.26
N GLU A 107 11.44 0.56 2.50
CA GLU A 107 12.74 1.11 2.91
C GLU A 107 13.94 0.19 2.60
N SER A 108 13.74 -1.13 2.67
CA SER A 108 14.78 -2.09 2.36
C SER A 108 15.25 -2.03 0.90
N TRP A 109 14.46 -1.47 -0.02
CA TRP A 109 14.84 -1.27 -1.41
C TRP A 109 16.02 -0.32 -1.57
N ASN A 110 16.18 0.66 -0.66
CA ASN A 110 17.36 1.54 -0.61
C ASN A 110 18.68 0.76 -0.45
N ASN A 111 18.60 -0.47 0.09
CA ASN A 111 19.74 -1.33 0.37
C ASN A 111 19.76 -2.59 -0.53
N ASN A 112 19.09 -2.54 -1.70
CA ASN A 112 18.97 -3.67 -2.63
C ASN A 112 18.39 -4.96 -1.99
N LYS A 113 17.57 -4.82 -0.96
CA LYS A 113 16.90 -5.92 -0.26
C LYS A 113 15.39 -5.83 -0.47
N ASN A 114 14.68 -6.93 -0.24
CA ASN A 114 13.22 -6.95 -0.29
C ASN A 114 12.62 -6.84 1.12
N PRO A 115 11.41 -6.29 1.27
CA PRO A 115 10.79 -6.15 2.59
C PRO A 115 10.51 -7.48 3.27
N VAL A 116 10.57 -7.48 4.60
CA VAL A 116 10.29 -8.68 5.44
C VAL A 116 8.92 -9.26 5.15
N TRP A 117 7.90 -8.41 4.99
CA TRP A 117 6.54 -8.83 4.68
C TRP A 117 6.42 -9.51 3.30
N TRP A 118 7.27 -9.15 2.32
CA TRP A 118 7.31 -9.81 1.01
C TRP A 118 7.93 -11.21 1.11
N THR A 119 8.98 -11.36 1.91
CA THR A 119 9.55 -12.67 2.22
C THR A 119 8.52 -13.55 2.93
N ALA A 120 7.80 -13.01 3.93
CA ALA A 120 6.73 -13.71 4.61
C ALA A 120 5.65 -14.19 3.63
N TYR A 121 5.14 -13.30 2.77
CA TYR A 121 4.18 -13.63 1.72
C TYR A 121 4.66 -14.82 0.85
N ASN A 122 5.89 -14.77 0.32
CA ASN A 122 6.38 -15.83 -0.56
C ASN A 122 6.55 -17.17 0.16
N MET A 123 7.04 -17.15 1.40
CA MET A 123 7.19 -18.38 2.20
C MET A 123 5.82 -18.99 2.56
N ILE A 124 4.83 -18.17 2.88
CA ILE A 124 3.46 -18.64 3.16
C ILE A 124 2.78 -19.18 1.90
N LYS A 125 3.06 -18.59 0.74
CA LYS A 125 2.52 -19.02 -0.56
C LYS A 125 3.04 -20.40 -0.97
N HIS A 126 4.34 -20.67 -0.76
CA HIS A 126 4.98 -21.87 -1.28
C HIS A 126 5.26 -22.95 -0.22
N ARG A 127 5.41 -22.57 1.05
CA ARG A 127 6.02 -23.41 2.10
C ARG A 127 5.33 -23.25 3.46
N ARG A 128 4.05 -22.90 3.48
CA ARG A 128 3.30 -22.50 4.70
C ARG A 128 3.56 -23.34 5.97
N MET A 129 3.69 -24.65 5.81
CA MET A 129 3.83 -25.62 6.91
C MET A 129 5.28 -25.85 7.36
N GLU A 130 6.26 -25.28 6.65
CA GLU A 130 7.67 -25.39 7.02
C GLU A 130 8.05 -24.38 8.11
N ILE A 131 9.12 -24.70 8.85
CA ILE A 131 9.75 -23.81 9.83
C ILE A 131 10.92 -23.10 9.17
N GLY A 132 11.03 -21.79 9.38
CA GLY A 132 12.18 -21.03 8.90
C GLY A 132 12.39 -19.74 9.67
N THR A 133 13.40 -18.98 9.24
CA THR A 133 13.78 -17.72 9.88
C THR A 133 13.47 -16.55 8.96
N ILE A 134 12.63 -15.62 9.41
CA ILE A 134 12.33 -14.36 8.72
C ILE A 134 12.55 -13.21 9.70
N GLY A 135 13.35 -12.21 9.30
CA GLY A 135 13.63 -11.05 10.16
C GLY A 135 14.32 -11.41 11.47
N GLY A 136 15.11 -12.50 11.50
CA GLY A 136 15.81 -12.96 12.70
C GLY A 136 14.99 -13.85 13.64
N ILE A 137 13.71 -14.05 13.38
CA ILE A 137 12.81 -14.86 14.22
C ILE A 137 12.60 -16.22 13.55
N LYS A 138 12.71 -17.32 14.30
CA LYS A 138 12.47 -18.68 13.80
C LYS A 138 11.12 -19.20 14.27
N LYS A 139 10.21 -19.52 13.33
CA LYS A 139 8.89 -20.12 13.61
C LYS A 139 8.29 -20.72 12.33
N ASP A 140 7.14 -21.38 12.45
CA ASP A 140 6.37 -21.85 11.30
C ASP A 140 6.03 -20.68 10.36
N TYR A 141 6.16 -20.87 9.04
CA TYR A 141 5.98 -19.78 8.09
C TYR A 141 4.58 -19.13 8.17
N TYR A 142 3.53 -19.92 8.41
CA TYR A 142 2.18 -19.39 8.59
C TYR A 142 2.05 -18.36 9.73
N LYS A 143 2.89 -18.44 10.78
CA LYS A 143 2.88 -17.49 11.90
C LYS A 143 3.47 -16.12 11.54
N PHE A 144 4.06 -15.97 10.35
CA PHE A 144 4.45 -14.65 9.83
C PHE A 144 3.31 -13.94 9.10
N ALA A 145 2.16 -14.58 8.88
CA ALA A 145 0.92 -13.87 8.58
C ALA A 145 0.34 -13.31 9.89
N ASN A 146 0.93 -12.20 10.32
CA ASN A 146 0.58 -11.50 11.54
C ASN A 146 0.16 -10.05 11.28
N LEU A 147 -0.29 -9.35 12.31
CA LEU A 147 -0.72 -7.95 12.22
C LEU A 147 0.35 -7.09 11.53
N LYS A 148 1.61 -7.18 11.97
CA LYS A 148 2.70 -6.34 11.46
C LYS A 148 2.94 -6.53 9.96
N ASN A 149 3.13 -7.78 9.53
CA ASN A 149 3.44 -8.06 8.12
C ASN A 149 2.24 -7.74 7.22
N THR A 150 1.01 -8.01 7.69
CA THR A 150 -0.20 -7.67 6.93
C THR A 150 -0.38 -6.16 6.81
N LEU A 151 -0.21 -5.41 7.90
CA LEU A 151 -0.30 -3.95 7.93
C LEU A 151 0.74 -3.31 7.01
N PHE A 152 1.99 -3.76 7.09
CA PHE A 152 3.09 -3.20 6.31
C PHE A 152 2.93 -3.52 4.83
N ALA A 153 2.47 -4.73 4.49
CA ALA A 153 2.14 -5.10 3.11
C ALA A 153 0.98 -4.25 2.58
N LEU A 154 -0.09 -4.03 3.37
CA LEU A 154 -1.24 -3.22 2.97
C LEU A 154 -0.82 -1.76 2.70
N GLY A 155 0.01 -1.18 3.58
CA GLY A 155 0.61 0.14 3.36
C GLY A 155 1.50 0.19 2.12
N GLY A 156 2.24 -0.88 1.83
CA GLY A 156 3.04 -1.01 0.61
C GLY A 156 2.20 -1.05 -0.67
N LEU A 157 1.06 -1.75 -0.64
CA LEU A 157 0.08 -1.76 -1.72
C LEU A 157 -0.55 -0.37 -1.90
N TYR A 158 -0.98 0.26 -0.82
CA TYR A 158 -1.52 1.63 -0.84
C TYR A 158 -0.53 2.60 -1.50
N GLN A 159 0.73 2.60 -1.08
CA GLN A 159 1.76 3.44 -1.67
C GLN A 159 1.90 3.19 -3.17
N LEU A 160 2.00 1.93 -3.63
CA LEU A 160 2.09 1.61 -5.06
C LEU A 160 0.90 2.18 -5.84
N LEU A 161 -0.31 2.03 -5.32
CA LEU A 161 -1.53 2.47 -5.99
C LEU A 161 -1.61 4.00 -6.10
N ILE A 162 -1.20 4.73 -5.05
CA ILE A 162 -1.12 6.20 -5.12
C ILE A 162 -0.08 6.63 -6.17
N TYR A 163 1.08 5.99 -6.23
CA TYR A 163 2.08 6.28 -7.27
C TYR A 163 1.53 6.02 -8.68
N ILE A 164 0.85 4.89 -8.90
CA ILE A 164 0.21 4.59 -10.20
C ILE A 164 -0.80 5.67 -10.56
N TYR A 165 -1.66 6.04 -9.62
CA TYR A 165 -2.66 7.07 -9.86
C TYR A 165 -2.02 8.40 -10.27
N PHE A 166 -0.96 8.83 -9.59
CA PHE A 166 -0.23 10.06 -9.92
C PHE A 166 0.41 10.03 -11.31
N VAL A 167 0.84 8.87 -11.79
CA VAL A 167 1.35 8.71 -13.16
C VAL A 167 0.22 8.73 -14.20
N LEU A 168 -1.01 8.40 -13.80
CA LEU A 168 -2.19 8.35 -14.69
C LEU A 168 -2.96 9.67 -14.78
N VAL A 169 -2.77 10.60 -13.83
CA VAL A 169 -3.40 11.93 -13.86
C VAL A 169 -2.46 12.94 -14.51
N ASP A 170 -2.99 13.74 -15.42
CA ASP A 170 -2.22 14.74 -16.14
C ASP A 170 -1.92 15.96 -15.24
N SER A 171 -0.78 16.61 -15.47
CA SER A 171 -0.22 17.67 -14.60
C SER A 171 -0.99 18.99 -14.60
N THR A 172 -2.10 19.09 -15.33
CA THR A 172 -2.85 20.32 -15.56
C THR A 172 -4.04 20.52 -14.62
N GLU A 173 -4.38 19.52 -13.79
CA GLU A 173 -5.45 19.61 -12.79
C GLU A 173 -4.86 19.72 -11.37
N GLU A 174 -5.60 20.36 -10.46
CA GLU A 174 -5.34 20.25 -9.02
C GLU A 174 -5.38 18.76 -8.66
N ILE A 175 -4.23 18.15 -8.34
CA ILE A 175 -4.13 16.69 -8.22
C ILE A 175 -4.90 16.22 -6.99
N LYS A 176 -6.10 15.67 -7.22
CA LYS A 176 -6.92 15.03 -6.19
C LYS A 176 -6.63 13.54 -6.14
N VAL A 177 -6.41 13.00 -4.95
CA VAL A 177 -6.28 11.55 -4.74
C VAL A 177 -7.59 10.82 -5.11
N PRO A 178 -7.57 9.50 -5.36
CA PRO A 178 -8.80 8.75 -5.64
C PRO A 178 -9.81 8.82 -4.48
N ILE A 179 -11.09 8.96 -4.81
CA ILE A 179 -12.22 8.96 -3.86
C ILE A 179 -13.11 7.73 -4.15
N ALA A 180 -13.59 6.96 -3.17
CA ALA A 180 -13.29 7.05 -1.74
C ALA A 180 -11.80 6.79 -1.46
N GLY A 181 -11.19 7.61 -0.59
CA GLY A 181 -9.81 7.43 -0.18
C GLY A 181 -9.63 6.29 0.82
N SER A 182 -8.36 6.04 1.17
CA SER A 182 -8.00 5.09 2.21
C SER A 182 -8.47 5.61 3.58
N HIS A 183 -9.13 4.76 4.36
CA HIS A 183 -9.50 5.07 5.75
C HIS A 183 -8.39 4.76 6.75
N LEU A 184 -7.41 3.96 6.35
CA LEU A 184 -6.31 3.53 7.20
C LEU A 184 -5.04 4.36 7.01
N PHE A 185 -4.76 4.80 5.78
CA PHE A 185 -3.44 5.33 5.42
C PHE A 185 -3.46 6.66 4.66
N ILE A 186 -2.40 7.45 4.87
CA ILE A 186 -1.96 8.55 4.01
C ILE A 186 -0.46 8.42 3.71
N LEU A 187 0.02 9.10 2.66
CA LEU A 187 1.46 9.24 2.42
C LEU A 187 1.98 10.57 2.95
N SER A 188 3.20 10.57 3.48
CA SER A 188 3.93 11.78 3.83
C SER A 188 5.41 11.69 3.46
N GLY A 189 6.08 12.83 3.53
CA GLY A 189 7.47 13.04 3.14
C GLY A 189 7.63 13.40 1.66
N ASN A 190 8.63 14.22 1.38
CA ASN A 190 9.04 14.61 0.02
C ASN A 190 7.86 15.27 -0.74
N ARG A 191 7.48 14.73 -1.91
CA ARG A 191 6.39 15.28 -2.73
C ARG A 191 4.99 15.09 -2.13
N TRP A 192 4.87 14.27 -1.09
CA TRP A 192 3.57 13.95 -0.49
C TRP A 192 3.12 14.96 0.57
N ASP A 193 4.05 15.76 1.10
CA ASP A 193 3.76 16.77 2.13
C ASP A 193 2.83 17.89 1.63
N THR A 194 2.75 18.09 0.31
CA THR A 194 1.88 19.08 -0.33
C THR A 194 0.57 18.51 -0.86
N VAL A 195 0.34 17.21 -0.74
CA VAL A 195 -0.84 16.52 -1.29
C VAL A 195 -1.96 16.48 -0.25
N LYS A 196 -3.17 16.86 -0.66
CA LYS A 196 -4.38 16.70 0.15
C LYS A 196 -4.97 15.31 -0.07
N PHE A 197 -4.93 14.48 0.97
CA PHE A 197 -5.57 13.16 0.98
C PHE A 197 -7.00 13.28 1.50
N TYR A 198 -7.98 12.83 0.71
CA TYR A 198 -9.40 12.84 1.07
C TYR A 198 -9.86 11.43 1.42
N GLN A 199 -10.86 11.30 2.29
CA GLN A 199 -11.54 10.03 2.59
C GLN A 199 -12.78 9.87 1.68
N ASP A 200 -13.98 9.81 2.24
CA ASP A 200 -15.22 9.58 1.48
C ASP A 200 -15.77 10.82 0.78
N ILE A 201 -15.47 11.98 1.37
CA ILE A 201 -15.99 13.28 0.97
C ILE A 201 -14.87 14.30 1.04
N ALA A 202 -14.74 15.12 0.02
CA ALA A 202 -13.86 16.27 -0.05
C ALA A 202 -14.70 17.54 -0.13
N PHE A 203 -14.49 18.45 0.83
CA PHE A 203 -15.04 19.80 0.76
C PHE A 203 -13.91 20.79 0.48
N PHE A 204 -14.13 21.71 -0.45
CA PHE A 204 -13.21 22.82 -0.66
C PHE A 204 -14.00 24.11 -0.92
N VAL A 205 -13.52 25.20 -0.36
CA VAL A 205 -14.06 26.54 -0.59
C VAL A 205 -13.14 27.21 -1.58
N ASP A 206 -13.66 27.60 -2.74
CA ASP A 206 -12.93 28.50 -3.63
C ASP A 206 -12.90 29.87 -2.96
N THR A 207 -11.72 30.28 -2.52
CA THR A 207 -11.50 31.54 -1.82
C THR A 207 -11.77 32.77 -2.68
N THR A 208 -11.87 32.60 -4.00
CA THR A 208 -12.14 33.68 -4.96
C THR A 208 -13.63 33.89 -5.18
N SER A 209 -14.39 32.79 -5.34
CA SER A 209 -15.85 32.86 -5.57
C SER A 209 -16.70 32.71 -4.31
N GLY A 210 -16.12 32.21 -3.21
CA GLY A 210 -16.84 31.90 -1.96
C GLY A 210 -17.72 30.65 -2.04
N HIS A 211 -17.74 29.93 -3.17
CA HIS A 211 -18.53 28.73 -3.34
C HIS A 211 -17.91 27.53 -2.62
N LEU A 212 -18.78 26.76 -1.96
CA LEU A 212 -18.44 25.44 -1.41
C LEU A 212 -18.63 24.38 -2.49
N PHE A 213 -17.55 23.67 -2.80
CA PHE A 213 -17.57 22.49 -3.65
C PHE A 213 -17.52 21.24 -2.79
N CYS A 214 -18.26 20.21 -3.23
CA CYS A 214 -18.29 18.90 -2.60
C CYS A 214 -18.00 17.86 -3.67
N GLU A 215 -17.04 16.98 -3.40
CA GLU A 215 -16.80 15.77 -4.17
C GLU A 215 -16.99 14.56 -3.28
N THR A 216 -17.76 13.60 -3.76
CA THR A 216 -18.05 12.36 -3.04
C THR A 216 -17.55 11.17 -3.82
N GLY A 217 -17.06 10.17 -3.11
CA GLY A 217 -16.75 8.86 -3.68
C GLY A 217 -18.04 8.09 -3.92
N VAL A 218 -18.13 7.38 -5.05
CA VAL A 218 -19.18 6.39 -5.25
C VAL A 218 -18.62 5.03 -4.83
N TYR A 219 -19.27 4.39 -3.86
CA TYR A 219 -18.93 3.04 -3.39
C TYR A 219 -19.35 1.94 -4.38
#